data_AF-A0AAU8FT83-F1
#
_entry.id   AF-A0AAU8FT83-F1
#
_cell.length_a   1.000
_cell.length_b   1.000
_cell.length_c   1.000
_cell.angle_alpha   90.00
_cell.angle_beta   90.00
_cell.angle_gamma   90.00
#
_symmetry.space_group_name_H-M   'P 1'
#
loop_
_entity.id
_entity.type
_entity.pdbx_description
1 polymer ?
#
loop_
_entity_poly.entity_id
_entity_poly.type
_entity_poly.pdbx_seq_one_letter_code
_entity_poly.pdbx_strand_id
1 'polypeptide(L)' 'MAYVVYILFSDVLNKYYVGQTQDLGSRLQRHNEGRVNFTSKGVPWKLIQSFECPDRSEAVHLESKIKKRG' A
#
# COMPACT_ATOMS: atom_id res chain seq x y z
N MET A 1 -4.57 -4.49 -17.64
CA MET A 1 -5.44 -4.23 -16.47
C MET A 1 -4.74 -3.18 -15.64
N ALA A 2 -5.45 -2.12 -15.25
CA ALA A 2 -4.87 -1.05 -14.45
C ALA A 2 -4.52 -1.54 -13.04
N TYR A 3 -3.40 -1.05 -12.51
CA TYR A 3 -2.92 -1.32 -11.16
C TYR A 3 -2.74 0.00 -10.43
N VAL A 4 -2.86 -0.03 -9.11
CA VAL A 4 -2.63 1.11 -8.23
C VAL A 4 -1.54 0.75 -7.26
N VAL A 5 -0.45 1.51 -7.29
CA VAL A 5 0.58 1.46 -6.24
C VAL A 5 0.17 2.45 -5.16
N TYR A 6 0.23 2.03 -3.91
CA TYR A 6 -0.21 2.84 -2.79
C TYR A 6 0.83 2.84 -1.68
N ILE A 7 0.84 3.95 -0.94
CA ILE A 7 1.68 4.20 0.22
C ILE A 7 0.74 4.45 1.39
N LEU A 8 0.80 3.57 2.38
CA LEU A 8 0.12 3.73 3.66
C LEU A 8 1.13 4.11 4.73
N PHE A 9 0.66 4.86 5.71
CA PHE A 9 1.41 5.16 6.93
C PHE A 9 0.61 4.69 8.14
N SER A 10 1.33 4.10 9.10
CA SER A 10 0.79 3.75 10.40
C SER A 10 1.40 4.68 11.44
N ASP A 11 0.58 5.49 12.11
CA ASP A 11 1.03 6.29 13.26
C ASP A 11 1.46 5.39 14.43
N VAL A 12 0.86 4.21 14.57
CA VAL A 12 1.13 3.27 15.67
C VAL A 12 2.52 2.64 15.53
N LEU A 13 2.87 2.20 14.32
CA LEU A 13 4.19 1.60 14.06
C LEU A 13 5.23 2.62 13.61
N ASN A 14 4.83 3.87 13.38
CA ASN A 14 5.61 4.91 12.72
C ASN A 14 6.32 4.38 11.47
N LYS A 15 5.58 3.63 10.64
CA LYS A 15 6.13 2.91 9.48
C LYS A 15 5.29 3.14 8.24
N TYR A 16 5.99 3.22 7.13
CA TYR A 16 5.40 3.22 5.81
C TYR A 16 5.22 1.79 5.31
N TYR A 17 4.09 1.53 4.66
CA TYR A 17 3.81 0.31 3.94
C TYR A 17 3.53 0.66 2.49
N VAL A 18 4.27 0.04 1.58
CA VAL A 18 4.11 0.24 0.14
C VAL A 18 3.68 -1.08 -0.47
N GLY A 19 2.64 -1.02 -1.29
CA GLY A 19 2.15 -2.19 -2.01
C GLY A 19 1.42 -1.79 -3.28
N GLN A 20 0.99 -2.80 -4.02
CA GLN A 20 0.20 -2.62 -5.23
C GLN A 20 -1.05 -3.49 -5.21
N THR A 21 -2.09 -3.02 -5.87
CA THR A 21 -3.40 -3.67 -5.92
C THR A 21 -4.17 -3.21 -7.16
N GLN A 22 -5.20 -3.95 -7.57
CA GLN A 22 -6.14 -3.47 -8.58
C GLN A 22 -7.32 -2.72 -7.94
N ASP A 23 -7.59 -3.00 -6.66
CA ASP A 23 -8.62 -2.36 -5.87
C ASP A 23 -8.01 -1.82 -4.57
N LEU A 24 -7.89 -0.51 -4.48
CA LEU A 24 -7.32 0.19 -3.32
C LEU A 24 -8.28 0.23 -2.13
N GLY A 25 -9.58 0.41 -2.39
CA GLY A 25 -10.59 0.52 -1.34
C GLY A 25 -10.72 -0.77 -0.54
N SER A 26 -10.93 -1.88 -1.25
CA SER A 26 -11.02 -3.21 -0.62
C SER A 26 -9.71 -3.58 0.10
N ARG A 27 -8.57 -3.17 -0.44
CA ARG A 27 -7.25 -3.42 0.18
C ARG A 27 -7.07 -2.64 1.48
N LEU A 28 -7.39 -1.35 1.49
CA LEU A 28 -7.30 -0.50 2.67
C LEU A 28 -8.24 -0.99 3.78
N GLN A 29 -9.47 -1.34 3.42
CA GLN A 29 -10.44 -1.93 4.35
C GLN A 29 -9.86 -3.21 4.98
N ARG A 30 -9.34 -4.14 4.18
CA ARG A 30 -8.73 -5.38 4.68
C ARG A 30 -7.54 -5.15 5.62
N HIS A 31 -6.73 -4.12 5.36
CA HIS A 31 -5.63 -3.75 6.26
C HIS A 31 -6.12 -3.21 7.59
N ASN A 32 -7.16 -2.37 7.58
CA ASN A 32 -7.78 -1.79 8.76
C ASN A 32 -8.67 -2.77 9.54
N GLU A 33 -9.18 -3.81 8.89
CA GLU A 33 -9.88 -4.94 9.54
C GLU A 33 -8.92 -5.88 10.31
N GLY A 34 -7.61 -5.67 10.22
CA GLY A 34 -6.64 -6.46 10.98
C GLY A 34 -6.56 -7.95 10.57
N ARG A 35 -7.04 -8.32 9.38
CA ARG A 35 -7.02 -9.72 8.90
C ARG A 35 -5.63 -10.29 8.64
N VAL A 36 -4.58 -9.46 8.67
CA VAL A 36 -3.20 -9.85 8.36
C VAL A 36 -2.32 -9.54 9.57
N ASN A 37 -1.62 -10.55 10.09
CA ASN A 37 -0.81 -10.49 11.32
C ASN A 37 0.17 -9.31 11.40
N PHE A 38 0.72 -8.88 10.26
CA PHE A 38 1.63 -7.74 10.21
C PHE A 38 0.89 -6.41 10.19
N THR A 39 -0.18 -6.29 9.39
CA THR A 39 -0.89 -5.03 9.24
C THR A 39 -1.90 -4.78 10.36
N SER A 40 -2.35 -5.80 11.08
CA SER A 40 -3.18 -5.62 12.27
C SER A 40 -2.50 -4.78 13.35
N LYS A 41 -1.18 -4.88 13.47
CA LYS A 41 -0.38 -4.12 14.45
C LYS A 41 -0.24 -2.64 14.13
N GLY A 42 -0.51 -2.27 12.88
CA GLY A 42 -0.35 -0.90 12.38
C GLY A 42 -1.65 -0.16 12.14
N VAL A 43 -2.80 -0.73 12.53
CA VAL A 43 -4.10 -0.07 12.40
C VAL A 43 -4.16 1.13 13.35
N PRO A 44 -4.70 2.29 12.91
CA PRO A 44 -5.24 2.58 11.58
C PRO A 44 -4.15 2.89 10.55
N TRP A 45 -4.24 2.26 9.37
CA TRP A 45 -3.44 2.63 8.21
C TRP A 45 -4.10 3.80 7.50
N LYS A 46 -3.32 4.86 7.31
CA LYS A 46 -3.72 6.07 6.57
C LYS A 46 -3.13 6.02 5.17
N LEU A 47 -3.96 6.23 4.16
CA LEU A 47 -3.49 6.40 2.79
C LEU A 47 -2.77 7.75 2.68
N ILE A 48 -1.49 7.71 2.33
CA ILE A 48 -0.69 8.91 2.10
C ILE A 48 -0.70 9.28 0.63
N GLN A 49 -0.48 8.28 -0.25
CA GLN A 49 -0.43 8.51 -1.68
C GLN A 49 -0.81 7.26 -2.47
N SER A 50 -1.38 7.46 -3.65
CA SER A 50 -1.65 6.42 -4.64
C SER A 50 -1.23 6.87 -6.03
N PHE A 51 -0.76 5.91 -6.84
CA PHE A 51 -0.34 6.11 -8.23
C PHE A 51 -1.04 5.07 -9.09
N GLU A 52 -1.73 5.54 -10.12
CA GLU A 52 -2.35 4.67 -11.11
C GLU A 52 -1.33 4.30 -12.18
N CYS A 53 -1.27 3.02 -12.50
CA CYS A 53 -0.38 2.43 -13.48
C CYS A 53 -1.21 1.65 -14.51
N PRO A 54 -0.92 1.79 -15.81
CA PRO A 54 -1.68 1.11 -16.86
C PRO A 54 -1.47 -0.41 -16.87
N ASP A 55 -0.33 -0.87 -16.33
CA ASP A 55 0.06 -2.27 -16.29
C ASP A 55 0.80 -2.64 -15.00
N ARG A 56 0.91 -3.96 -14.76
CA ARG A 56 1.58 -4.51 -13.59
C ARG A 56 3.08 -4.26 -13.58
N SER A 57 3.72 -4.16 -14.75
CA SER A 57 5.16 -4.00 -14.85
C SER A 57 5.57 -2.62 -14.32
N GLU A 58 4.88 -1.58 -14.77
CA GLU A 58 5.03 -0.21 -14.28
C GLU A 58 4.77 -0.12 -12.78
N ALA A 59 3.71 -0.77 -12.30
CA ALA A 59 3.39 -0.80 -10.86
C ALA A 59 4.53 -1.41 -10.03
N VAL A 60 5.10 -2.54 -10.47
CA VAL A 60 6.24 -3.20 -9.80
C VAL A 60 7.49 -2.32 -9.86
N HIS A 61 7.75 -1.67 -10.99
CA HIS A 61 8.89 -0.77 -11.14
C HIS A 61 8.79 0.43 -10.18
N LEU A 62 7.60 1.03 -10.09
CA LEU A 62 7.31 2.14 -9.19
C LEU A 62 7.41 1.70 -7.72
N GLU A 63 6.80 0.57 -7.36
CA GLU A 63 6.89 -0.01 -6.01
C GLU A 63 8.34 -0.24 -5.58
N SER A 64 9.15 -0.86 -6.44
CA SER A 64 10.58 -1.10 -6.19
C SER A 64 11.35 0.21 -6.06
N LYS A 65 11.06 1.20 -6.91
CA LYS A 65 11.69 2.52 -6.86
C LYS A 65 11.39 3.27 -5.55
N ILE A 66 10.14 3.17 -5.06
CA ILE A 66 9.74 3.76 -3.77
C ILE A 66 10.45 3.04 -2.63
N LYS A 67 10.44 1.70 -2.62
CA LYS A 67 11.12 0.88 -1.59
C LYS A 67 12.63 1.07 -1.52
N LYS A 68 13.28 1.49 -2.62
CA LYS A 68 14.71 1.81 -2.65
C LYS A 68 15.05 3.18 -2.07
N ARG A 69 14.06 4.06 -1.89
CA ARG A 69 14.28 5.45 -1.44
C ARG A 69 14.12 5.63 0.08
N GLY A 70 13.65 4.62 0.81
CA GLY A 70 13.55 4.61 2.26
C GLY A 70 14.17 3.34 2.84
#